data_AF-A0A930FRP3-F1
#
_entry.id   AF-A0A930FRP3-F1
#
_cell.length_a   1.000
_cell.length_b   1.000
_cell.length_c   1.000
_cell.angle_alpha   90.00
_cell.angle_beta   90.00
_cell.angle_gamma   90.00
#
_symmetry.space_group_name_H-M   'P 1'
#
loop_
_entity.id
_entity.type
_entity.pdbx_description
1 polymer ?
#
loop_
_entity_poly.entity_id
_entity_poly.type
_entity_poly.pdbx_seq_one_letter_code
_entity_poly.pdbx_strand_id
1 'polypeptide(L)'
;MKQLVCNPIGYIHSPFRDVRDTPKNGKVYPEKEAVLELLEEYKEGMADMKVGEKFMVLFWFDRSEGYKLTVPFHGNGPMTGLFSTHAPFRPNPIGVTTITIKKVAGRKIHFTGVDMFDGTPVLDIKSAGHDV
;
A
#
# COMPACT_ATOMS: atom_id res chain seq x y z
N MET A 1 14.49 -15.11 19.19
CA MET A 1 13.54 -13.99 18.98
C MET A 1 12.21 -14.58 18.51
N LYS A 2 11.07 -14.05 18.95
CA LYS A 2 9.75 -14.52 18.52
C LYS A 2 9.43 -13.92 17.14
N GLN A 3 9.05 -14.76 16.19
CA GLN A 3 8.58 -14.30 14.89
C GLN A 3 7.18 -13.69 15.03
N LEU A 4 6.95 -12.58 14.34
CA LEU A 4 5.63 -11.98 14.17
C LEU A 4 5.01 -12.53 12.89
N VAL A 5 3.73 -12.89 12.94
CA VAL A 5 2.96 -13.38 11.80
C VAL A 5 1.82 -12.40 11.57
N CYS A 6 1.70 -11.91 10.34
CA CYS A 6 0.60 -11.05 9.91
C CYS A 6 -0.21 -11.79 8.86
N ASN A 7 -1.54 -11.77 9.00
CA ASN A 7 -2.45 -12.30 7.98
C ASN A 7 -2.99 -11.13 7.16
N PRO A 8 -3.06 -11.25 5.82
CA PRO A 8 -3.71 -10.23 5.01
C PRO A 8 -5.18 -10.03 5.41
N ILE A 9 -5.63 -8.78 5.43
CA ILE A 9 -7.04 -8.43 5.67
C ILE A 9 -7.82 -8.21 4.37
N GLY A 10 -7.11 -8.17 3.25
CA GLY A 10 -7.67 -7.91 1.93
C GLY A 10 -6.58 -7.82 0.87
N TYR A 11 -7.01 -7.55 -0.35
CA TYR A 11 -6.13 -7.47 -1.51
C TYR A 11 -6.47 -6.26 -2.37
N ILE A 12 -5.43 -5.71 -3.00
CA ILE A 12 -5.58 -4.63 -3.97
C ILE A 12 -5.92 -5.20 -5.35
N HIS A 13 -6.89 -4.58 -6.02
CA HIS A 13 -7.16 -4.73 -7.44
C HIS A 13 -6.79 -3.42 -8.15
N SER A 14 -5.72 -3.43 -8.93
CA SER A 14 -5.18 -2.21 -9.57
C SER A 14 -4.89 -2.42 -11.05
N PRO A 15 -4.76 -1.35 -11.85
CA PRO A 15 -4.36 -1.48 -13.25
C PRO A 15 -2.89 -1.85 -13.42
N PHE A 16 -2.09 -1.87 -12.35
CA PHE A 16 -0.64 -2.08 -12.42
C PHE A 16 -0.31 -3.57 -12.25
N ARG A 17 0.11 -4.20 -13.35
CA ARG A 17 0.47 -5.63 -13.41
C ARG A 17 1.97 -5.87 -13.64
N ASP A 18 2.72 -4.86 -14.07
CA ASP A 18 4.15 -4.92 -14.35
C ASP A 18 4.88 -3.82 -13.59
N VAL A 19 6.09 -4.11 -13.09
CA VAL A 19 6.96 -3.17 -12.35
C VAL A 19 7.21 -1.88 -13.12
N ARG A 20 7.22 -1.96 -14.46
CA ARG A 20 7.42 -0.80 -15.34
C ARG A 20 6.24 0.17 -15.33
N ASP A 21 5.06 -0.32 -15.00
CA ASP A 21 3.82 0.46 -15.05
C ASP A 21 3.44 1.02 -13.67
N THR A 22 4.04 0.52 -12.59
CA THR A 22 3.72 0.94 -11.22
C THR A 22 4.38 2.28 -10.91
N PRO A 23 3.61 3.28 -10.46
CA PRO A 23 4.16 4.57 -10.10
C PRO A 23 5.06 4.47 -8.86
N LYS A 24 6.05 5.36 -8.77
CA LYS A 24 6.94 5.45 -7.59
C LYS A 24 6.19 5.83 -6.30
N ASN A 25 5.02 6.47 -6.43
CA ASN A 25 4.09 6.78 -5.35
C ASN A 25 2.71 7.18 -5.92
N GLY A 26 1.69 7.19 -5.06
CA GLY A 26 0.31 7.52 -5.44
C GLY A 26 0.08 8.93 -6.00
N LYS A 27 1.09 9.82 -6.03
CA LYS A 27 0.98 11.17 -6.62
C LYS A 27 1.31 11.20 -8.11
N VAL A 28 1.91 10.15 -8.67
CA VAL A 28 2.33 10.12 -10.08
C VAL A 28 1.11 10.03 -11.02
N TYR A 29 0.08 9.27 -10.63
CA TYR A 29 -1.17 9.15 -11.37
C TYR A 29 -2.37 9.41 -10.45
N PRO A 30 -2.61 10.67 -10.05
CA PRO A 30 -3.61 11.00 -9.03
C PRO A 30 -5.06 10.64 -9.43
N GLU A 31 -5.32 10.50 -10.73
CA GLU A 31 -6.60 10.11 -11.31
C GLU A 31 -6.82 8.59 -11.41
N LYS A 32 -5.77 7.77 -11.25
CA LYS A 32 -5.91 6.32 -11.32
C LYS A 32 -6.65 5.81 -10.09
N GLU A 33 -7.64 4.97 -10.35
CA GLU A 33 -8.42 4.32 -9.31
C GLU A 33 -8.01 2.85 -9.15
N ALA A 34 -8.14 2.35 -7.93
CA ALA A 34 -8.02 0.94 -7.60
C ALA A 34 -9.09 0.57 -6.57
N VAL A 35 -9.19 -0.73 -6.29
CA VAL A 35 -10.10 -1.27 -5.29
C VAL A 35 -9.31 -2.02 -4.24
N LEU A 36 -9.55 -1.71 -2.98
CA LEU A 36 -9.17 -2.57 -1.86
C LEU A 36 -10.39 -3.44 -1.54
N GLU A 37 -10.25 -4.74 -1.73
CA GLU A 37 -11.28 -5.72 -1.38
C GLU A 37 -10.88 -6.44 -0.10
N LEU A 38 -11.64 -6.20 0.97
CA LEU A 38 -11.44 -6.88 2.26
C LEU A 38 -11.92 -8.33 2.19
N LEU A 39 -11.31 -9.19 3.00
CA LEU A 39 -11.89 -10.50 3.32
C LEU A 39 -13.19 -10.30 4.10
N GLU A 40 -14.13 -11.24 3.96
CA GLU A 40 -15.50 -11.05 4.46
C GLU A 40 -15.52 -10.84 5.99
N GLU A 41 -14.67 -11.55 6.72
CA GLU A 41 -14.54 -11.45 8.18
C GLU A 41 -14.07 -10.07 8.69
N TYR A 42 -13.49 -9.23 7.83
CA TYR A 42 -13.01 -7.89 8.19
C TYR A 42 -13.89 -6.75 7.68
N LYS A 43 -14.96 -7.08 6.94
CA LYS A 43 -15.86 -6.10 6.33
C LYS A 43 -16.53 -5.15 7.32
N GLU A 44 -16.78 -5.58 8.55
CA GLU A 44 -17.38 -4.69 9.56
C GLU A 44 -16.46 -3.49 9.89
N GLY A 45 -15.14 -3.65 9.74
CA GLY A 45 -14.15 -2.61 10.02
C GLY A 45 -14.19 -1.38 9.12
N MET A 46 -14.97 -1.40 8.02
CA MET A 46 -15.15 -0.26 7.11
C MET A 46 -16.49 0.49 7.30
N ALA A 47 -17.25 0.19 8.37
CA ALA A 47 -18.61 0.69 8.58
C ALA A 47 -18.74 2.23 8.51
N ASP A 48 -17.74 2.96 9.02
CA ASP A 48 -17.79 4.42 9.14
C ASP A 48 -16.97 5.17 8.08
N MET A 49 -16.38 4.47 7.12
CA MET A 49 -15.53 5.07 6.09
C MET A 49 -16.35 5.86 5.06
N LYS A 50 -15.99 7.11 4.79
CA LYS A 50 -16.75 7.99 3.90
C LYS A 50 -15.97 8.45 2.68
N VAL A 51 -16.69 8.73 1.61
CA VAL A 51 -16.13 9.33 0.39
C VAL A 51 -15.44 10.65 0.71
N GLY A 52 -14.25 10.84 0.16
CA GLY A 52 -13.40 12.01 0.37
C GLY A 52 -12.46 11.92 1.57
N GLU A 53 -12.67 10.97 2.48
CA GLU A 53 -11.75 10.74 3.60
C GLU A 53 -10.45 10.08 3.13
N LYS A 54 -9.38 10.36 3.87
CA LYS A 54 -8.05 9.82 3.62
C LYS A 54 -7.71 8.73 4.62
N PHE A 55 -7.13 7.65 4.12
CA PHE A 55 -6.70 6.52 4.93
C PHE A 55 -5.27 6.12 4.56
N MET A 56 -4.48 5.77 5.56
CA MET A 56 -3.22 5.07 5.38
C MET A 56 -3.50 3.59 5.19
N VAL A 57 -2.90 2.99 4.17
CA VAL A 57 -2.95 1.56 3.88
C VAL A 57 -1.56 1.00 4.10
N LEU A 58 -1.44 0.02 5.00
CA LEU A 58 -0.22 -0.76 5.18
C LEU A 58 -0.37 -2.05 4.37
N PHE A 59 0.60 -2.32 3.52
CA PHE A 59 0.58 -3.47 2.62
C PHE A 59 1.93 -4.17 2.60
N TRP A 60 1.98 -5.37 2.06
CA TRP A 60 3.21 -6.16 2.00
C TRP A 60 3.70 -6.23 0.56
N PHE A 61 4.97 -5.88 0.32
CA PHE A 61 5.60 -6.09 -0.99
C PHE A 61 5.88 -7.59 -1.18
N ASP A 62 4.85 -8.33 -1.57
CA ASP A 62 4.82 -9.78 -1.77
C ASP A 62 5.85 -10.31 -2.78
N ARG A 63 6.41 -9.41 -3.60
CA ARG A 63 7.39 -9.71 -4.65
C ARG A 63 8.81 -9.25 -4.29
N SER A 64 9.02 -8.70 -3.10
CA SER A 64 10.33 -8.28 -2.63
C SER A 64 11.05 -9.44 -1.96
N GLU A 65 12.09 -9.94 -2.61
CA GLU A 65 12.96 -10.99 -2.08
C GLU A 65 14.30 -10.42 -1.60
N GLY A 66 14.64 -10.69 -0.34
CA GLY A 66 15.87 -10.20 0.28
C GLY A 66 15.93 -8.68 0.47
N TYR A 67 17.05 -8.19 0.99
CA TYR A 67 17.29 -6.76 1.17
C TYR A 67 18.79 -6.43 1.21
N LYS A 68 19.10 -5.15 1.00
CA LYS A 68 20.40 -4.56 1.30
C LYS A 68 20.21 -3.37 2.24
N LEU A 69 21.14 -3.15 3.16
CA LEU A 69 21.09 -2.01 4.08
C LEU A 69 21.40 -0.67 3.42
N THR A 70 21.92 -0.70 2.19
CA THR A 70 22.12 0.48 1.34
C THR A 70 21.57 0.21 -0.06
N VAL A 71 20.91 1.22 -0.63
CA VAL A 71 20.25 1.16 -1.94
C VAL A 71 20.53 2.46 -2.72
N PRO A 72 20.56 2.43 -4.06
CA PRO A 72 20.69 3.66 -4.85
C PRO A 72 19.44 4.52 -4.69
N PHE A 73 19.62 5.81 -4.36
CA PHE A 73 18.51 6.75 -4.21
C PHE A 73 17.68 6.83 -5.50
N HIS A 74 16.37 6.64 -5.42
CA HIS A 74 15.47 6.60 -6.59
C HIS A 74 15.86 5.63 -7.71
N GLY A 75 16.71 4.63 -7.42
CA GLY A 75 17.12 3.57 -8.35
C GLY A 75 18.44 3.83 -9.08
N ASN A 76 18.92 5.07 -9.17
CA ASN A 76 20.14 5.43 -9.91
C ASN A 76 20.99 6.53 -9.27
N GLY A 77 20.59 7.06 -8.11
CA GLY A 77 21.32 8.06 -7.35
C GLY A 77 22.36 7.47 -6.38
N PRO A 78 22.96 8.31 -5.52
CA PRO A 78 23.93 7.89 -4.53
C PRO A 78 23.42 6.78 -3.61
N MET A 79 24.32 5.91 -3.15
CA MET A 79 24.00 4.89 -2.16
C MET A 79 23.49 5.55 -0.89
N THR A 80 22.29 5.18 -0.47
CA THR A 80 21.55 5.75 0.66
C THR A 80 21.18 4.62 1.62
N GLY A 81 21.24 4.88 2.92
CA GLY A 81 20.77 3.92 3.93
C GLY A 81 19.30 3.56 3.70
N LEU A 82 18.97 2.27 3.72
CA LEU A 82 17.64 1.76 3.35
C LEU A 82 16.51 2.45 4.12
N PHE A 83 16.69 2.67 5.41
CA PHE A 83 15.67 3.28 6.27
C PHE A 83 15.44 4.77 6.02
N SER A 84 16.33 5.44 5.27
CA SER A 84 16.13 6.80 4.76
C SER A 84 15.39 6.84 3.41
N THR A 85 14.86 5.70 2.95
CA THR A 85 14.16 5.56 1.66
C THR A 85 12.83 4.83 1.83
N HIS A 86 12.02 4.84 0.77
CA HIS A 86 10.81 4.03 0.62
C HIS A 86 11.04 2.80 -0.29
N ALA A 87 12.29 2.35 -0.47
CA ALA A 87 12.57 1.18 -1.29
C ALA A 87 11.86 -0.07 -0.74
N PRO A 88 11.33 -0.95 -1.60
CA PRO A 88 10.47 -2.07 -1.19
C PRO A 88 11.25 -3.28 -0.62
N PHE A 89 12.51 -3.45 -1.01
CA PHE A 89 13.40 -4.52 -0.55
C PHE A 89 13.94 -4.22 0.86
N ARG A 90 13.17 -4.58 1.89
CA ARG A 90 13.44 -4.27 3.31
C ARG A 90 13.39 -5.52 4.20
N PRO A 91 13.99 -5.49 5.40
CA PRO A 91 13.89 -6.60 6.36
C PRO A 91 12.45 -7.04 6.65
N ASN A 92 11.55 -6.07 6.78
CA ASN A 92 10.10 -6.27 6.75
C ASN A 92 9.57 -5.44 5.58
N PRO A 93 9.20 -6.05 4.45
CA PRO A 93 8.78 -5.36 3.23
C PRO A 93 7.35 -4.80 3.36
N ILE A 94 7.15 -3.94 4.36
CA ILE A 94 5.89 -3.25 4.59
C ILE A 94 5.92 -1.91 3.85
N GLY A 95 4.97 -1.74 2.94
CA GLY A 95 4.66 -0.47 2.29
C GLY A 95 3.62 0.31 3.06
N VAL A 96 3.61 1.62 2.85
CA VAL A 96 2.60 2.52 3.38
C VAL A 96 2.24 3.53 2.29
N THR A 97 0.95 3.73 2.07
CA THR A 97 0.45 4.76 1.16
C THR A 97 -0.79 5.42 1.73
N THR A 98 -1.05 6.68 1.34
CA THR A 98 -2.27 7.40 1.71
C THR A 98 -3.21 7.43 0.53
N ILE A 99 -4.38 6.83 0.71
CA ILE A 99 -5.45 6.76 -0.30
C ILE A 99 -6.54 7.78 0.00
N THR A 100 -7.32 8.16 -1.02
CA THR A 100 -8.56 8.95 -0.84
C THR A 100 -9.75 8.13 -1.30
N ILE A 101 -10.75 7.96 -0.42
CA ILE A 101 -11.92 7.14 -0.72
C ILE A 101 -12.78 7.79 -1.81
N LYS A 102 -13.11 7.01 -2.84
CA LYS A 102 -14.01 7.38 -3.93
C LYS A 102 -15.39 6.75 -3.79
N LYS A 103 -15.45 5.54 -3.25
CA LYS A 103 -16.69 4.80 -3.02
C LYS A 103 -16.46 3.65 -2.04
N VAL A 104 -17.47 3.37 -1.22
CA VAL A 104 -17.52 2.22 -0.32
C VAL A 104 -18.75 1.40 -0.73
N ALA A 105 -18.56 0.12 -1.07
CA ALA A 105 -19.66 -0.76 -1.47
C ALA A 105 -19.38 -2.24 -1.14
N GLY A 106 -20.25 -2.86 -0.35
CA GLY A 106 -20.04 -4.23 0.11
C GLY A 106 -18.76 -4.31 0.96
N ARG A 107 -17.78 -5.12 0.51
CA ARG A 107 -16.45 -5.26 1.12
C ARG A 107 -15.34 -4.53 0.34
N LYS A 108 -15.74 -3.62 -0.56
CA LYS A 108 -14.85 -2.93 -1.51
C LYS A 108 -14.75 -1.45 -1.20
N ILE A 109 -13.52 -0.96 -1.12
CA ILE A 109 -13.17 0.45 -1.02
C ILE A 109 -12.53 0.84 -2.35
N HIS A 110 -13.20 1.67 -3.13
CA HIS A 110 -12.64 2.30 -4.32
C HIS A 110 -11.88 3.55 -3.90
N PHE A 111 -10.69 3.77 -4.43
CA PHE A 111 -9.83 4.87 -4.00
C PHE A 111 -8.90 5.39 -5.11
N THR A 112 -8.39 6.60 -4.94
CA THR A 112 -7.24 7.15 -5.68
C THR A 112 -6.00 7.23 -4.79
N GLY A 113 -4.82 7.45 -5.40
CA GLY A 113 -3.53 7.41 -4.71
C GLY A 113 -2.85 6.03 -4.81
N VAL A 114 -3.04 5.35 -5.93
CA VAL A 114 -2.62 3.96 -6.15
C VAL A 114 -1.12 3.88 -6.45
N ASP A 115 -0.37 3.08 -5.69
CA ASP A 115 1.03 2.72 -5.97
C ASP A 115 1.37 1.25 -5.74
N MET A 116 0.33 0.40 -5.70
CA MET A 116 0.44 -1.04 -5.46
C MET A 116 0.07 -1.86 -6.68
N PHE A 117 0.63 -3.07 -6.75
CA PHE A 117 0.28 -4.03 -7.79
C PHE A 117 -1.11 -4.63 -7.58
N ASP A 118 -1.67 -5.09 -8.69
CA ASP A 118 -2.79 -6.02 -8.67
C ASP A 118 -2.41 -7.27 -7.87
N GLY A 119 -3.25 -7.66 -6.92
CA GLY A 119 -3.03 -8.76 -5.98
C GLY A 119 -2.18 -8.42 -4.75
N THR A 120 -1.71 -7.18 -4.56
CA THR A 120 -0.91 -6.83 -3.38
C THR A 120 -1.73 -7.05 -2.09
N PRO A 121 -1.21 -7.82 -1.11
CA PRO A 121 -1.87 -8.07 0.16
C PRO A 121 -1.81 -6.86 1.10
N VAL A 122 -2.95 -6.54 1.70
CA VAL A 122 -3.10 -5.47 2.70
C VAL A 122 -3.01 -6.05 4.11
N LEU A 123 -2.23 -5.41 4.97
CA LEU A 123 -2.06 -5.79 6.37
C LEU A 123 -2.96 -5.00 7.31
N ASP A 124 -3.16 -3.71 7.04
CA ASP A 124 -3.88 -2.81 7.94
C ASP A 124 -4.35 -1.53 7.23
N ILE A 125 -5.36 -0.86 7.79
CA ILE A 125 -5.93 0.40 7.29
C ILE A 125 -6.18 1.32 8.49
N LYS A 126 -5.74 2.58 8.39
CA LYS A 126 -5.93 3.59 9.45
C LYS A 126 -6.41 4.90 8.87
N SER A 127 -7.27 5.63 9.60
CA SER A 127 -7.57 7.02 9.23
C SER A 127 -6.27 7.82 9.21
N ALA A 128 -6.06 8.62 8.17
CA ALA A 128 -4.85 9.43 8.03
C ALA A 128 -4.83 10.64 8.99
N GLY A 129 -5.90 10.89 9.77
CA GLY A 129 -5.97 12.04 10.68
C GLY A 129 -5.69 13.39 10.01
N HIS A 130 -5.43 14.42 10.81
CA HIS A 130 -5.04 15.75 10.34
C HIS A 130 -3.52 15.96 10.30
N ASP A 131 -2.71 15.05 10.88
CA ASP A 131 -1.28 15.26 11.16
C ASP A 131 -0.39 14.03 10.85
N VAL A 132 -0.45 13.49 9.62
CA VAL A 132 0.62 12.66 9.04
C VAL A 132 0.89 13.02 7.59
#